data_AF-A0A2D9J560-F1
#
_entry.id   AF-A0A2D9J560-F1
#
_cell.length_a   1.000
_cell.length_b   1.000
_cell.length_c   1.000
_cell.angle_alpha   90.00
_cell.angle_beta   90.00
_cell.angle_gamma   90.00
#
_symmetry.space_group_name_H-M   'P 1'
#
loop_
_entity.id
_entity.type
_entity.pdbx_description
1 polymer ?
#
loop_
_entity_poly.entity_id
_entity_poly.type
_entity_poly.pdbx_seq_one_letter_code
_entity_poly.pdbx_strand_id
1 'polypeptide(L)'
;MSCNNEEVGLASTTVNNPGNGDDNNNNDDPDFPDWSSDTHGNDTAPNYTEVFSDENAIRRIDIVFEPENWALILEDMTSLYGAFGQG
;
A
#
# COMPACT_ATOMS: atom_id res chain seq x y z
N MET A 1 -20.62 -0.61 25.44
CA MET A 1 -20.97 -0.87 24.03
C MET A 1 -20.45 -2.25 23.69
N SER A 2 -21.35 -3.18 23.41
CA SER A 2 -21.10 -4.62 23.26
C SER A 2 -21.10 -4.95 21.77
N CYS A 3 -20.06 -5.64 21.32
CA CYS A 3 -20.13 -6.48 20.13
C CYS A 3 -19.96 -7.91 20.64
N ASN A 4 -21.05 -8.67 20.69
CA ASN A 4 -21.03 -10.11 20.98
C ASN A 4 -21.52 -10.83 19.72
N ASN A 5 -20.81 -11.92 19.39
CA ASN A 5 -20.85 -12.73 18.18
C ASN A 5 -22.21 -13.35 17.81
N GLU A 6 -22.39 -13.61 16.52
CA GLU A 6 -23.20 -14.74 16.04
C GLU A 6 -22.50 -15.39 14.83
N GLU A 7 -21.89 -16.54 15.07
CA GLU A 7 -21.38 -17.43 14.03
C GLU A 7 -22.58 -18.18 13.43
N VAL A 8 -22.78 -18.07 12.11
CA VAL A 8 -23.62 -18.99 11.36
C VAL A 8 -22.72 -19.80 10.42
N GLY A 9 -22.43 -21.02 10.86
CA GLY A 9 -21.78 -22.02 10.03
C GLY A 9 -22.68 -22.42 8.86
N LEU A 10 -22.10 -22.45 7.67
CA LEU A 10 -22.55 -23.29 6.58
C LEU A 10 -21.39 -24.22 6.22
N ALA A 11 -21.41 -25.42 6.78
CA ALA A 11 -20.69 -26.53 6.19
C ALA A 11 -21.32 -26.80 4.81
N SER A 12 -20.58 -26.56 3.74
CA SER A 12 -20.84 -27.18 2.45
C SER A 12 -19.57 -27.90 2.00
N THR A 13 -19.61 -29.20 2.30
CA THR A 13 -19.17 -30.32 1.47
C THR A 13 -17.90 -30.12 0.63
N THR A 14 -16.87 -30.89 0.97
CA THR A 14 -15.80 -31.30 0.06
C THR A 14 -16.35 -31.66 -1.32
N VAL A 15 -16.19 -30.75 -2.28
CA VAL A 15 -16.16 -31.08 -3.70
C VAL A 15 -14.78 -30.67 -4.17
N ASN A 16 -14.01 -31.67 -4.59
CA ASN A 16 -12.70 -31.47 -5.19
C ASN A 16 -12.87 -30.57 -6.43
N ASN A 17 -12.55 -29.28 -6.30
CA ASN A 17 -12.30 -28.39 -7.43
C ASN A 17 -10.83 -28.01 -7.33
N PRO A 18 -10.00 -28.23 -8.39
CA PRO A 18 -8.59 -27.90 -8.33
C PRO A 18 -8.50 -26.44 -7.91
N GLY A 19 -7.72 -26.21 -6.84
CA GLY A 19 -7.57 -24.91 -6.21
C GLY A 19 -7.44 -23.87 -7.32
N ASN A 20 -8.47 -23.01 -7.37
CA ASN A 20 -8.59 -21.89 -8.26
C ASN A 20 -7.23 -21.21 -8.32
N GLY A 21 -6.54 -21.38 -9.44
CA GLY A 21 -5.37 -20.60 -9.75
C GLY A 21 -5.86 -19.16 -9.80
N ASP A 22 -5.64 -18.42 -8.72
CA ASP A 22 -5.46 -16.98 -8.82
C ASP A 22 -4.10 -16.76 -9.48
N ASP A 23 -4.05 -17.16 -10.75
CA ASP A 23 -3.11 -16.65 -11.74
C ASP A 23 -3.65 -15.29 -12.15
N ASN A 24 -3.77 -14.36 -11.19
CA ASN A 24 -3.86 -12.95 -11.51
C ASN A 24 -2.45 -12.50 -11.90
N ASN A 25 -1.99 -13.04 -13.03
CA ASN A 25 -0.86 -12.52 -13.77
C ASN A 25 -1.26 -11.21 -14.45
N ASN A 26 -1.60 -10.22 -13.64
CA ASN A 26 -1.58 -8.84 -14.08
C ASN A 26 -0.09 -8.47 -14.12
N ASN A 27 0.53 -8.64 -15.29
CA ASN A 27 1.89 -8.15 -15.59
C ASN A 27 1.97 -6.60 -15.58
N ASP A 28 1.06 -5.94 -14.86
CA ASP A 28 1.06 -4.50 -14.60
C ASP A 28 1.72 -4.18 -13.25
N ASP A 29 2.22 -5.20 -12.52
CA ASP A 29 3.13 -4.94 -11.40
C ASP A 29 4.41 -4.32 -11.99
N PRO A 30 4.69 -3.02 -11.74
CA PRO A 30 5.87 -2.42 -12.30
C PRO A 30 7.06 -3.17 -11.72
N ASP A 31 7.92 -3.69 -12.60
CA ASP A 31 9.16 -4.35 -12.16
C ASP A 31 10.06 -3.30 -11.51
N PHE A 32 9.98 -3.22 -10.19
CA PHE A 32 10.78 -2.36 -9.35
C PHE A 32 11.97 -3.20 -8.85
N PRO A 33 13.14 -3.14 -9.52
CA PRO A 33 14.26 -4.02 -9.22
C PRO A 33 14.83 -3.83 -7.79
N ASP A 34 14.46 -2.74 -7.11
CA ASP A 34 14.84 -2.39 -5.74
C ASP A 34 13.71 -2.62 -4.70
N TRP A 35 12.56 -3.14 -5.13
CA TRP A 35 11.45 -3.47 -4.25
C TRP A 35 11.71 -4.80 -3.53
N SER A 36 11.91 -4.72 -2.23
CA SER A 36 12.18 -5.87 -1.37
C SER A 36 11.35 -5.82 -0.10
N SER A 37 11.22 -6.96 0.57
CA SER A 37 10.59 -7.03 1.90
C SER A 37 11.29 -6.11 2.91
N ASP A 38 12.60 -5.89 2.76
CA ASP A 38 13.37 -5.02 3.65
C ASP A 38 13.05 -3.52 3.48
N THR A 39 12.69 -3.08 2.26
CA THR A 39 12.43 -1.66 1.93
C THR A 39 10.95 -1.31 1.83
N HIS A 40 10.10 -2.28 1.51
CA HIS A 40 8.67 -2.09 1.23
C HIS A 40 7.78 -3.18 1.89
N GLY A 41 8.29 -3.84 2.94
CA GLY A 41 7.54 -4.78 3.78
C GLY A 41 7.20 -4.20 5.16
N ASN A 42 6.43 -4.96 5.94
CA ASN A 42 6.04 -4.61 7.32
C ASN A 42 6.73 -5.50 8.38
N ASP A 43 7.62 -6.39 7.93
CA ASP A 43 8.25 -7.41 8.79
C ASP A 43 9.61 -6.95 9.35
N THR A 44 9.97 -5.70 9.11
CA THR A 44 11.29 -5.13 9.43
C THR A 44 11.16 -4.00 10.44
N ALA A 45 12.12 -3.89 11.37
CA ALA A 45 12.14 -2.81 12.34
C ALA A 45 12.44 -1.46 11.67
N PRO A 46 11.78 -0.34 12.06
CA PRO A 46 12.08 0.98 11.51
C PRO A 46 13.54 1.40 11.76
N ASN A 47 14.20 1.95 10.74
CA ASN A 47 15.57 2.45 10.84
C ASN A 47 15.62 3.90 11.35
N TYR A 48 15.43 4.07 12.67
CA TYR A 48 15.43 5.40 13.30
C TYR A 48 16.80 6.08 13.32
N THR A 49 17.90 5.32 13.28
CA THR A 49 19.25 5.90 13.23
C THR A 49 19.49 6.70 11.96
N GLU A 50 18.91 6.28 10.83
CA GLU A 50 19.01 7.03 9.55
C GLU A 50 18.16 8.31 9.56
N VAL A 51 16.94 8.25 10.11
CA VAL A 51 15.99 9.38 10.11
C VAL A 51 16.33 10.40 11.21
N PHE A 52 16.79 9.94 12.36
CA PHE A 52 17.09 10.73 13.55
C PHE A 52 18.56 10.57 13.92
N SER A 53 19.46 10.99 13.02
CA SER A 53 20.88 11.05 13.33
C SER A 53 21.15 12.02 14.50
N ASP A 54 22.10 11.68 15.37
CA ASP A 54 22.59 12.57 16.45
C ASP A 54 23.31 13.82 15.91
N GLU A 55 23.50 13.89 14.59
CA GLU A 55 23.96 15.08 13.91
C GLU A 55 22.83 16.10 13.91
N ASN A 56 23.01 17.24 14.61
CA ASN A 56 22.12 18.41 14.60
C ASN A 56 22.02 19.05 13.20
N ALA A 57 21.59 18.29 12.20
CA ALA A 57 21.55 18.63 10.80
C ALA A 57 20.12 18.45 10.27
N ILE A 58 19.70 19.39 9.42
CA ILE A 58 18.41 19.31 8.74
C ILE A 58 18.62 18.56 7.43
N ARG A 59 17.93 17.42 7.28
CA ARG A 59 17.91 16.64 6.04
C ARG A 59 16.71 17.06 5.19
N ARG A 60 16.89 17.11 3.87
CA ARG A 60 15.85 17.43 2.88
C ARG A 60 15.66 16.24 1.95
N ILE A 61 14.40 15.87 1.72
CA ILE A 61 14.03 14.87 0.71
C ILE A 61 13.45 15.64 -0.47
N ASP A 62 14.07 15.51 -1.64
CA ASP A 62 13.59 16.07 -2.89
C ASP A 62 12.99 14.96 -3.74
N ILE A 63 11.67 15.02 -3.95
CA ILE A 63 10.94 14.09 -4.81
C ILE A 63 10.57 14.85 -6.08
N VAL A 64 11.05 14.35 -7.22
CA VAL A 64 10.82 14.97 -8.53
C VAL A 64 9.92 14.04 -9.34
N PHE A 65 8.82 14.58 -9.83
CA PHE A 65 7.88 13.88 -10.71
C PHE A 65 7.88 14.53 -12.09
N GLU A 66 7.59 13.72 -13.11
CA GLU A 66 7.20 14.26 -14.41
C GLU A 66 5.85 14.99 -14.27
N PRO A 67 5.63 16.09 -15.01
CA PRO A 67 4.38 16.85 -14.94
C PRO A 67 3.12 16.00 -15.14
N GLU A 68 3.20 15.01 -16.03
CA GLU A 68 2.11 14.09 -16.37
C GLU A 68 1.76 13.20 -15.18
N ASN A 69 2.76 12.65 -14.48
CA ASN A 69 2.56 11.84 -13.28
C ASN A 69 1.97 12.67 -12.13
N TRP A 70 2.40 13.93 -12.00
CA TRP A 70 1.81 14.83 -11.01
C TRP A 70 0.33 15.13 -11.29
N ALA A 71 -0.05 15.29 -12.56
CA ALA A 71 -1.45 15.48 -12.93
C ALA A 71 -2.31 14.27 -12.56
N LEU A 72 -1.82 13.04 -12.77
CA LEU A 72 -2.51 11.81 -12.39
C LEU A 72 -2.71 11.73 -10.86
N ILE A 73 -1.70 12.10 -10.07
CA ILE A 73 -1.80 12.14 -8.60
C ILE A 73 -2.89 13.13 -8.17
N LEU A 74 -2.93 14.32 -8.77
CA LEU A 74 -3.94 15.33 -8.44
C LEU A 74 -5.36 14.89 -8.81
N GLU A 75 -5.53 14.22 -9.96
CA GLU A 75 -6.82 13.69 -10.39
C GLU A 75 -7.33 12.60 -9.44
N ASP A 76 -6.46 11.65 -9.07
CA ASP A 76 -6.79 10.57 -8.14
C ASP A 76 -7.17 11.11 -6.75
N MET A 77 -6.37 12.04 -6.21
CA MET A 77 -6.68 12.71 -4.94
C MET A 77 -8.02 13.46 -4.99
N THR A 78 -8.34 14.11 -6.11
CA THR A 78 -9.62 14.81 -6.29
C THR A 78 -10.79 13.84 -6.39
N SER A 79 -10.60 12.69 -7.03
CA SER A 79 -11.59 11.62 -7.10
C SER A 79 -11.90 11.05 -5.72
N LEU A 80 -10.87 10.81 -4.91
CA LEU A 80 -10.99 10.23 -3.57
C LEU A 80 -11.55 11.19 -2.53
N TYR A 81 -11.15 12.47 -2.58
CA TYR A 81 -11.40 13.42 -1.50
C TYR A 81 -12.21 14.66 -1.91
N GLY A 82 -12.58 14.77 -3.20
CA GLY A 82 -13.22 15.96 -3.75
C GLY A 82 -12.23 17.09 -4.04
N ALA A 83 -12.74 18.19 -4.59
CA ALA A 83 -11.89 19.34 -4.91
C ALA A 83 -11.37 20.03 -3.63
N PHE A 84 -10.09 20.40 -3.66
CA PHE A 84 -9.43 21.08 -2.54
C PHE A 84 -10.18 22.36 -2.13
N GLY A 85 -10.34 22.55 -0.82
CA GLY A 85 -10.93 23.78 -0.25
C GLY A 85 -12.46 23.87 -0.29
N GLN A 86 -13.17 22.76 -0.55
CA GLN A 86 -14.64 22.69 -0.55
C GLN A 86 -15.25 22.36 0.83
N GLY A 87 -14.49 22.57 1.91
CA GLY A 87 -14.95 22.37 3.30
C GLY A 87 -15.91 23.45 3.78
#